data_AF-A0A355SDN0-F1
#
_entry.id   AF-A0A355SDN0-F1
#
_cell.length_a   1.000
_cell.length_b   1.000
_cell.length_c   1.000
_cell.angle_alpha   90.00
_cell.angle_beta   90.00
_cell.angle_gamma   90.00
#
_symmetry.space_group_name_H-M   'P 1'
#
loop_
_entity.id
_entity.type
_entity.pdbx_description
1 polymer ?
#
loop_
_entity_poly.entity_id
_entity_poly.type
_entity_poly.pdbx_seq_one_letter_code
_entity_poly.pdbx_strand_id
1 'polypeptide(L)'
;PLLVAKGSYSGKIREQWQNTTDFSHAVPPVSLTTEESAKEAQISTQLSTLRNETFAKIITGSQPLSAWDDFVSKAKKMGSDEFISIWQKALDRYNKR
;
A
#
# COMPACT_ATOMS: atom_id res chain seq x y z
N PRO A 1 19.02 20.90 16.69
CA PRO A 1 19.48 19.47 16.66
C PRO A 1 20.25 19.18 15.37
N LEU A 2 21.49 18.70 15.48
CA LEU A 2 22.39 18.39 14.36
C LEU A 2 21.89 17.27 13.41
N LEU A 3 20.66 16.77 13.63
CA LEU A 3 20.08 15.63 12.91
C LEU A 3 19.92 15.85 11.40
N VAL A 4 19.81 17.11 10.96
CA VAL A 4 19.65 17.47 9.53
C VAL A 4 20.84 18.24 8.95
N ALA A 5 21.90 18.44 9.74
CA ALA A 5 23.09 19.14 9.28
C ALA A 5 23.91 18.27 8.31
N LYS A 6 24.36 18.87 7.20
CA LYS A 6 25.24 18.21 6.22
C LYS A 6 26.50 17.71 6.93
N GLY A 7 26.79 16.41 6.83
CA GLY A 7 27.93 15.77 7.49
C GLY A 7 27.65 15.18 8.89
N SER A 8 26.45 15.36 9.44
CA SER A 8 26.06 14.67 10.68
C SER A 8 25.93 13.16 10.48
N TYR A 9 25.98 12.40 11.57
CA TYR A 9 25.80 10.94 11.55
C TYR A 9 24.48 10.53 10.89
N SER A 10 23.36 11.17 11.25
CA SER A 10 22.05 10.93 10.64
C SER A 10 21.99 11.41 9.18
N GLY A 11 22.72 12.45 8.81
CA GLY A 11 22.86 12.89 7.42
C GLY A 11 23.56 11.83 6.55
N LYS A 12 24.65 11.23 7.05
CA LYS A 12 25.36 10.14 6.37
C LYS A 12 24.51 8.88 6.24
N ILE A 13 23.77 8.52 7.29
CA ILE A 13 22.81 7.41 7.23
C ILE A 13 21.78 7.68 6.12
N ARG A 14 21.17 8.87 6.08
CA ARG A 14 20.18 9.21 5.05
C ARG A 14 20.76 9.14 3.63
N GLU A 15 21.95 9.68 3.43
CA GLU A 15 22.66 9.62 2.14
C GLU A 15 22.92 8.17 1.73
N GLN A 16 23.38 7.32 2.66
CA GLN A 16 23.57 5.90 2.40
C GLN A 16 22.26 5.24 2.00
N TRP A 17 21.17 5.39 2.77
CA TRP A 17 19.86 4.84 2.41
C TRP A 17 19.38 5.35 1.04
N GLN A 18 19.57 6.63 0.73
CA GLN A 18 19.15 7.19 -0.56
C GLN A 18 19.94 6.63 -1.76
N ASN A 19 21.24 6.36 -1.57
CA ASN A 19 22.12 5.95 -2.66
C ASN A 19 22.24 4.42 -2.81
N THR A 20 21.98 3.64 -1.75
CA THR A 20 22.13 2.18 -1.78
C THR A 20 20.81 1.42 -1.81
N THR A 21 19.67 2.07 -1.57
CA THR A 21 18.37 1.39 -1.60
C THR A 21 17.89 1.26 -3.04
N ASP A 22 17.50 0.06 -3.43
CA ASP A 22 16.82 -0.17 -4.69
C ASP A 22 15.36 0.28 -4.60
N PHE A 23 15.05 1.42 -5.23
CA PHE A 23 13.70 1.96 -5.33
C PHE A 23 12.93 1.49 -6.56
N SER A 24 13.48 0.57 -7.37
CA SER A 24 12.82 0.07 -8.58
C SER A 24 11.47 -0.62 -8.28
N HIS A 25 11.28 -1.11 -7.06
CA HIS A 25 10.05 -1.73 -6.59
C HIS A 25 9.06 -0.74 -5.92
N ALA A 26 9.45 0.52 -5.72
CA ALA A 26 8.57 1.51 -5.14
C ALA A 26 7.54 1.97 -6.17
N VAL A 27 6.29 2.15 -5.73
CA VAL A 27 5.27 2.81 -6.55
C VAL A 27 5.74 4.25 -6.79
N PRO A 28 5.82 4.72 -8.06
CA PRO A 28 6.21 6.09 -8.35
C PRO A 28 5.17 7.07 -7.78
N PRO A 29 5.47 8.38 -7.72
CA PRO A 29 4.53 9.39 -7.23
C PRO A 29 3.36 9.60 -8.22
N VAL A 30 2.47 8.61 -8.28
CA VAL A 30 1.23 8.63 -9.06
C VAL A 30 0.23 9.58 -8.40
N SER A 31 -0.69 10.13 -9.20
CA SER A 31 -1.75 11.01 -8.71
C SER A 31 -3.09 10.45 -9.15
N LEU A 32 -4.01 10.27 -8.22
CA LEU A 32 -5.39 9.89 -8.48
C LEU A 32 -6.21 11.12 -8.94
N THR A 33 -7.26 10.91 -9.73
CA THR A 33 -8.30 11.95 -9.92
C THR A 33 -9.16 12.09 -8.66
N THR A 34 -10.00 13.12 -8.62
CA THR A 34 -10.94 13.35 -7.50
C THR A 34 -11.90 12.16 -7.33
N GLU A 35 -12.43 11.66 -8.43
CA GLU A 35 -13.37 10.52 -8.47
C GLU A 35 -12.67 9.22 -8.06
N GLU A 36 -11.47 8.99 -8.59
CA GLU A 36 -10.63 7.85 -8.22
C GLU A 36 -10.30 7.86 -6.72
N SER A 37 -9.95 9.02 -6.17
CA SER A 37 -9.63 9.18 -4.74
C SER A 37 -10.83 8.89 -3.84
N ALA A 38 -12.01 9.40 -4.20
CA ALA A 38 -13.23 9.16 -3.43
C ALA A 38 -13.60 7.67 -3.43
N LYS A 39 -13.49 7.01 -4.59
CA LYS A 39 -13.79 5.59 -4.74
C LYS A 39 -12.77 4.70 -4.04
N GLU A 40 -11.49 5.03 -4.17
CA GLU A 40 -10.38 4.36 -3.48
C GLU A 40 -10.61 4.38 -1.96
N ALA A 41 -10.93 5.55 -1.39
CA ALA A 41 -11.12 5.71 0.05
C ALA A 41 -12.30 4.88 0.60
N GLN A 42 -13.39 4.79 -0.18
CA GLN A 42 -14.55 3.98 0.18
C GLN A 42 -14.21 2.48 0.21
N ILE A 43 -13.47 1.99 -0.78
CA ILE A 43 -13.10 0.57 -0.88
C ILE A 43 -12.00 0.23 0.14
N SER A 44 -10.99 1.09 0.28
CA SER A 44 -9.82 0.86 1.13
C SER A 44 -10.20 0.70 2.60
N THR A 45 -11.17 1.49 3.08
CA THR A 45 -11.69 1.39 4.46
C THR A 45 -12.30 0.02 4.72
N GLN A 46 -13.18 -0.43 3.83
CA GLN A 46 -13.86 -1.72 3.95
C GLN A 46 -12.89 -2.90 3.87
N LEU A 47 -11.96 -2.86 2.91
CA LEU A 47 -10.93 -3.89 2.76
C LEU A 47 -9.97 -3.93 3.96
N SER A 48 -9.60 -2.78 4.51
CA SER A 48 -8.72 -2.69 5.68
C SER A 48 -9.36 -3.33 6.92
N THR A 49 -10.65 -3.07 7.15
CA THR A 49 -11.40 -3.72 8.24
C THR A 49 -11.44 -5.24 8.06
N LEU A 50 -11.85 -5.72 6.88
CA LEU A 50 -11.91 -7.16 6.59
C LEU A 50 -10.55 -7.85 6.80
N ARG A 51 -9.47 -7.23 6.30
CA ARG A 51 -8.10 -7.72 6.45
C ARG A 51 -7.71 -7.81 7.91
N ASN A 52 -7.89 -6.72 8.66
CA ASN A 52 -7.47 -6.64 10.06
C ASN A 52 -8.17 -7.71 10.92
N GLU A 53 -9.47 -7.88 10.75
CA GLU A 53 -10.24 -8.89 11.48
C GLU A 53 -9.81 -10.32 11.14
N THR A 54 -9.65 -10.61 9.85
CA THR A 54 -9.29 -11.98 9.41
C THR A 54 -7.87 -12.32 9.83
N PHE A 55 -6.93 -11.40 9.60
CA PHE A 55 -5.53 -11.62 9.93
C PHE A 55 -5.33 -11.79 11.44
N ALA A 56 -6.00 -10.98 12.26
CA ALA A 56 -5.95 -11.13 13.72
C ALA A 56 -6.42 -12.53 14.14
N LYS A 57 -7.57 -13.00 13.64
CA LYS A 57 -8.12 -14.32 13.97
C LYS A 57 -7.22 -15.47 13.52
N ILE A 58 -6.55 -15.35 12.37
CA ILE A 58 -5.60 -16.36 11.89
C ILE A 58 -4.38 -16.42 12.81
N ILE A 59 -3.78 -15.26 13.12
CA ILE A 59 -2.55 -15.19 13.93
C ILE A 59 -2.80 -15.64 15.39
N THR A 60 -3.98 -15.36 15.95
CA THR A 60 -4.35 -15.83 17.30
C THR A 60 -4.80 -17.29 17.33
N GLY A 61 -4.88 -17.97 16.19
CA GLY A 61 -5.34 -19.36 16.09
C GLY A 61 -6.85 -19.55 16.25
N SER A 62 -7.63 -18.46 16.23
CA SER A 62 -9.10 -18.52 16.28
C SER A 62 -9.72 -18.99 14.96
N GLN A 63 -8.99 -18.89 13.85
CA GLN A 63 -9.36 -19.46 12.55
C GLN A 63 -8.17 -20.18 11.90
N PRO A 64 -8.41 -21.25 11.11
CA PRO A 64 -7.36 -21.91 10.35
C PRO A 64 -6.84 -21.02 9.21
N LEU A 65 -5.64 -21.32 8.69
CA LEU A 65 -5.04 -20.59 7.58
C LEU A 65 -5.89 -20.62 6.30
N SER A 66 -6.71 -21.65 6.11
CA SER A 66 -7.67 -21.75 5.00
C SER A 66 -8.73 -20.64 4.98
N ALA A 67 -8.94 -19.93 6.10
CA ALA A 67 -9.79 -18.73 6.14
C ALA A 67 -9.26 -17.58 5.24
N TRP A 68 -7.99 -17.66 4.81
CA TRP A 68 -7.42 -16.73 3.84
C TRP A 68 -8.15 -16.78 2.48
N ASP A 69 -8.53 -17.96 2.00
CA ASP A 69 -9.20 -18.09 0.69
C ASP A 69 -10.58 -17.42 0.71
N ASP A 70 -11.31 -17.57 1.83
CA ASP A 70 -12.56 -16.86 2.07
C ASP A 70 -12.37 -15.34 2.13
N PHE A 71 -11.28 -14.88 2.76
CA PHE A 71 -10.92 -13.46 2.78
C PHE A 71 -10.70 -12.94 1.36
N VAL A 72 -9.93 -13.63 0.52
CA VAL A 72 -9.69 -13.22 -0.88
C VAL A 72 -11.00 -13.15 -1.66
N SER A 73 -11.88 -14.15 -1.50
CA SER A 73 -13.20 -14.17 -2.15
C SER A 73 -14.08 -12.98 -1.71
N LYS A 74 -14.10 -12.66 -0.41
CA LYS A 74 -14.83 -11.50 0.13
C LYS A 74 -14.24 -10.19 -0.34
N ALA A 75 -12.92 -10.05 -0.33
CA ALA A 75 -12.22 -8.85 -0.78
C ALA A 75 -12.55 -8.52 -2.25
N LYS A 76 -12.60 -9.55 -3.12
CA LYS A 76 -13.05 -9.38 -4.52
C LYS A 76 -14.47 -8.84 -4.62
N LYS A 77 -15.41 -9.43 -3.87
CA LYS A 77 -16.81 -8.97 -3.81
C LYS A 77 -16.93 -7.54 -3.27
N MET A 78 -16.00 -7.11 -2.44
CA MET A 78 -15.91 -5.77 -1.87
C MET A 78 -15.17 -4.77 -2.75
N GLY A 79 -14.74 -5.18 -3.95
CA GLY A 79 -14.13 -4.28 -4.94
C GLY A 79 -12.61 -4.23 -4.91
N SER A 80 -11.91 -5.26 -4.41
CA SER A 80 -10.43 -5.30 -4.46
C SER A 80 -9.88 -5.17 -5.88
N ASP A 81 -10.56 -5.76 -6.87
CA ASP A 81 -10.15 -5.66 -8.27
C ASP A 81 -10.33 -4.23 -8.81
N GLU A 82 -11.39 -3.54 -8.38
CA GLU A 82 -11.62 -2.13 -8.69
C GLU A 82 -10.56 -1.23 -8.04
N PHE A 83 -10.23 -1.50 -6.77
CA PHE A 83 -9.15 -0.82 -6.05
C PHE A 83 -7.82 -0.94 -6.81
N ILE A 84 -7.42 -2.15 -7.21
CA ILE A 84 -6.19 -2.37 -7.99
C ILE A 84 -6.25 -1.64 -9.33
N SER A 85 -7.39 -1.68 -10.02
CA SER A 85 -7.59 -0.98 -11.29
C SER A 85 -7.42 0.55 -11.16
N ILE A 86 -7.87 1.16 -10.06
CA ILE A 86 -7.68 2.62 -9.83
C ILE A 86 -6.19 2.96 -9.79
N TRP A 87 -5.42 2.21 -9.00
CA TRP A 87 -3.97 2.43 -8.88
C TRP A 87 -3.24 2.12 -10.19
N GLN A 88 -3.65 1.08 -10.92
CA GLN A 88 -3.07 0.75 -12.23
C GLN A 88 -3.29 1.89 -13.24
N LYS A 89 -4.49 2.46 -13.31
CA LYS A 89 -4.77 3.61 -14.20
C LYS A 89 -3.91 4.83 -13.85
N ALA A 90 -3.69 5.08 -12.56
CA ALA A 90 -2.84 6.16 -12.11
C ALA A 90 -1.36 5.94 -12.48
N LEU A 91 -0.88 4.69 -12.37
CA LEU A 91 0.44 4.29 -12.83
C LEU A 91 0.57 4.43 -14.35
N ASP A 92 -0.42 3.99 -15.12
CA ASP A 92 -0.43 4.10 -16.58
C ASP A 92 -0.40 5.57 -17.04
N ARG A 93 -1.11 6.46 -16.33
CA ARG A 93 -1.01 7.92 -16.58
C ARG A 93 0.38 8.45 -16.28
N TYR A 94 0.98 8.02 -15.17
CA TYR A 94 2.33 8.47 -14.79
C TYR A 94 3.36 8.06 -15.83
N ASN A 95 3.32 6.81 -16.30
CA ASN A 95 4.26 6.27 -17.29
C ASN A 95 4.13 6.86 -18.70
N LYS A 96 3.02 7.56 -18.99
CA LYS A 96 2.79 8.26 -20.27
C LYS A 96 3.27 9.72 -20.26
N ARG A 97 3.76 10.22 -19.13
CA ARG A 97 4.36 11.55 -19.01
C ARG A 97 5.80 11.52 -19.47
#